data_AF-A0A821MWB4-F1
#
_entry.id   AF-A0A821MWB4-F1
#
_cell.length_a   1.000
_cell.length_b   1.000
_cell.length_c   1.000
_cell.angle_alpha   90.00
_cell.angle_beta   90.00
_cell.angle_gamma   90.00
#
_symmetry.space_group_name_H-M   'P 1'
#
loop_
_entity.id
_entity.type
_entity.pdbx_description
1 polymer ?
#
loop_
_entity_poly.entity_id
_entity_poly.type
_entity_poly.pdbx_seq_one_letter_code
_entity_poly.pdbx_strand_id
1 'polypeptide(L)'
;VQVTGIFRAVPVRINPKTRNVRSVYRTFIDVIHFRRHKTFTAEGGNGEQAANDDEEASSSKFSKDRLAQFRNLSERPDIYELLSNAIAPSIFGHEDVKKGILLQLFGGTKKTFTDAGRKSCRSQINVLLCGDPGTAKSQLQQYIFRLVPRAQYTNGKGTSAVGLTAYVTKDPETGQLVLQTGALVLADNGICCIDEFDKMSESARSILHEVMEQQTLSIAKAGIICTLNARTSVLAAANPIESSWNKSKTIIENIQLPPTLLSRFDLIFLLLDPQDEAYDRRLAQHLASWYQYGKEGESAHDAMDADLLRDYISYARTFVSPHLTEAAGKLLISSYVEMRKVGSGKGQVSAYPRQLESLIRLAEAHAKIRLSDKVEELDVEEGKRLYREALKQAAVDPKTGRVDVAILTTGISAGERRLRADLAQTLKRYLKERKSTLSTEPIKKDIVFNDMRERSDERITRDMFDDAVRALEEENFIVATNHTIRLVTLGESNFD
;
A
#
# COMPACT_ATOMS: atom_id res chain seq x y z
N VAL A 1 -10.31 -28.95 -9.20
CA VAL A 1 -11.43 -29.72 -9.78
C VAL A 1 -11.34 -31.15 -9.29
N GLN A 2 -12.40 -31.69 -8.69
CA GLN A 2 -12.49 -33.12 -8.41
C GLN A 2 -12.96 -33.82 -9.68
N VAL A 3 -12.16 -34.76 -10.15
CA VAL A 3 -12.44 -35.54 -11.35
C VAL A 3 -12.93 -36.89 -10.88
N THR A 4 -14.17 -37.22 -11.20
CA THR A 4 -14.74 -38.56 -10.98
C THR A 4 -14.85 -39.23 -12.34
N GLY A 5 -14.21 -40.39 -12.46
CA GLY A 5 -14.11 -41.08 -13.73
C GLY A 5 -13.71 -42.53 -13.54
N ILE A 6 -13.75 -43.27 -14.64
CA ILE A 6 -13.30 -44.66 -14.66
C ILE A 6 -11.80 -44.65 -14.92
N PHE A 7 -11.04 -45.27 -14.02
CA PHE A 7 -9.63 -45.52 -14.24
C PHE A 7 -9.49 -46.60 -15.33
N ARG A 8 -8.91 -46.24 -16.47
CA ARG A 8 -8.63 -47.18 -17.57
C ARG A 8 -7.14 -47.35 -17.75
N ALA A 9 -6.75 -48.58 -18.04
CA ALA A 9 -5.39 -48.95 -18.39
C ALA A 9 -5.39 -49.54 -19.80
N VAL A 10 -4.59 -48.98 -20.70
CA VAL A 10 -4.45 -49.46 -22.08
C VAL A 10 -3.01 -49.91 -22.32
N PRO A 11 -2.79 -51.12 -22.87
CA PRO A 11 -1.44 -51.60 -23.14
C PRO A 11 -0.80 -50.79 -24.27
N VAL A 12 0.44 -50.35 -24.06
CA VAL A 12 1.21 -49.62 -25.08
C VAL A 12 2.00 -50.62 -25.91
N ARG A 13 1.84 -50.57 -27.24
CA ARG A 13 2.64 -51.39 -28.16
C ARG A 13 4.08 -50.87 -28.20
N ILE A 14 5.05 -51.79 -28.19
CA ILE A 14 6.48 -51.43 -28.29
C ILE A 14 6.82 -50.90 -29.68
N ASN A 15 6.26 -51.56 -30.70
CA ASN A 15 6.33 -51.16 -32.09
C ASN A 15 4.92 -51.18 -32.67
N PRO A 16 4.50 -50.16 -33.44
CA PRO A 16 3.16 -50.12 -34.02
C PRO A 16 2.91 -51.25 -35.03
N LYS A 17 3.98 -51.81 -35.62
CA LYS A 17 3.94 -52.90 -36.61
C LYS A 17 3.89 -54.30 -36.01
N THR A 18 4.29 -54.49 -34.74
CA THR A 18 4.30 -55.82 -34.10
C THR A 18 3.23 -55.89 -33.01
N ARG A 19 2.72 -57.10 -32.74
CA ARG A 19 1.66 -57.31 -31.73
C ARG A 19 2.19 -57.24 -30.29
N ASN A 20 3.51 -57.13 -30.09
CA ASN A 20 4.13 -57.13 -28.77
C ASN A 20 3.79 -55.85 -27.98
N VAL A 21 3.24 -56.04 -26.78
CA VAL A 21 2.84 -54.98 -25.85
C VAL A 21 3.81 -54.88 -24.67
N ARG A 22 3.96 -53.68 -24.10
CA ARG A 22 4.72 -53.46 -22.87
C ARG A 22 3.95 -53.98 -21.66
N SER A 23 4.68 -54.45 -20.65
CA SER A 23 4.11 -54.83 -19.34
C SER A 23 3.59 -53.62 -18.55
N VAL A 24 4.10 -52.41 -18.83
CA VAL A 24 3.62 -51.16 -18.25
C VAL A 24 2.48 -50.60 -19.11
N TYR A 25 1.29 -50.51 -18.52
CA TYR A 25 0.09 -49.99 -19.17
C TYR A 25 0.07 -48.47 -19.04
N ARG A 26 -0.38 -47.77 -20.09
CA ARG A 26 -0.71 -46.34 -20.00
C ARG A 26 -2.04 -46.21 -19.29
N THR A 27 -2.04 -45.48 -18.20
CA THR A 27 -3.25 -45.23 -17.41
C THR A 27 -3.79 -43.85 -17.73
N PHE A 28 -5.10 -43.75 -17.86
CA PHE A 28 -5.82 -42.49 -17.96
C PHE A 28 -7.18 -42.64 -17.27
N ILE A 29 -7.76 -41.51 -16.89
CA ILE A 29 -9.08 -41.47 -16.28
C ILE A 29 -10.05 -41.02 -17.35
N ASP A 30 -10.96 -41.90 -17.75
CA ASP A 30 -12.13 -41.49 -18.53
C ASP A 30 -13.03 -40.70 -17.62
N VAL A 31 -13.02 -39.38 -17.81
CA VAL A 31 -13.78 -38.50 -16.94
C VAL A 31 -15.27 -38.62 -17.27
N ILE A 32 -16.05 -39.03 -16.28
CA ILE A 32 -17.52 -39.10 -16.39
C ILE A 32 -18.12 -37.81 -15.86
N HIS A 33 -17.59 -37.33 -14.73
CA HIS A 33 -18.14 -36.18 -14.06
C HIS A 33 -17.02 -35.32 -13.49
N PHE A 34 -17.16 -34.01 -13.70
CA PHE A 34 -16.29 -33.01 -13.12
C PHE A 34 -17.08 -32.33 -11.99
N ARG A 35 -16.68 -32.59 -10.75
CA ARG A 35 -17.15 -31.79 -9.62
C ARG A 35 -16.10 -30.71 -9.35
N ARG A 36 -16.40 -29.48 -9.72
CA ARG A 36 -15.57 -28.34 -9.28
C ARG A 36 -15.77 -28.16 -7.77
N HIS A 37 -14.88 -28.71 -6.93
CA HIS A 37 -14.77 -28.26 -5.55
C HIS A 37 -14.46 -26.77 -5.59
N LYS A 38 -15.41 -25.95 -5.14
CA LYS A 38 -15.22 -24.52 -4.91
C LYS A 38 -14.40 -24.32 -3.63
N THR A 39 -13.19 -24.90 -3.54
CA THR A 39 -12.18 -24.41 -2.61
C THR A 39 -11.50 -23.25 -3.29
N PHE A 40 -12.06 -22.04 -3.14
CA PHE A 40 -11.45 -20.73 -3.42
C PHE A 40 -10.28 -20.71 -4.43
N THR A 41 -10.44 -21.31 -5.59
CA THR A 41 -9.46 -21.31 -6.67
C THR A 41 -10.22 -21.30 -7.99
N ALA A 42 -10.25 -20.11 -8.56
CA ALA A 42 -10.54 -19.72 -9.93
C ALA A 42 -11.62 -20.48 -10.72
N GLU A 43 -12.65 -19.73 -11.10
CA GLU A 43 -13.37 -19.91 -12.35
C GLU A 43 -12.43 -19.73 -13.56
N GLY A 44 -12.60 -20.61 -14.55
CA GLY A 44 -12.02 -20.50 -15.90
C GLY A 44 -12.26 -21.72 -16.78
N GLY A 45 -13.30 -21.64 -17.66
CA GLY A 45 -13.49 -22.32 -18.96
C GLY A 45 -13.77 -23.83 -18.99
N ASN A 46 -14.63 -24.43 -19.82
CA ASN A 46 -15.40 -23.97 -21.00
C ASN A 46 -16.68 -24.83 -21.20
N GLY A 47 -17.70 -24.26 -21.86
CA GLY A 47 -18.79 -25.00 -22.50
C GLY A 47 -20.14 -24.28 -22.59
N GLU A 48 -20.23 -23.28 -23.48
CA GLU A 48 -21.42 -22.81 -24.24
C GLU A 48 -22.81 -22.96 -23.59
N GLN A 49 -23.24 -21.95 -22.83
CA GLN A 49 -24.65 -21.50 -22.58
C GLN A 49 -24.71 -20.80 -21.20
N ALA A 50 -24.25 -19.55 -21.07
CA ALA A 50 -24.41 -18.83 -19.79
C ALA A 50 -24.20 -17.31 -19.86
N ALA A 51 -24.40 -16.65 -21.02
CA ALA A 51 -24.16 -15.21 -21.11
C ALA A 51 -25.14 -14.35 -20.27
N ASN A 52 -26.23 -14.94 -19.73
CA ASN A 52 -27.21 -14.26 -18.89
C ASN A 52 -27.32 -14.81 -17.44
N ASP A 53 -26.58 -15.86 -17.07
CA ASP A 53 -26.74 -16.55 -15.76
C ASP A 53 -25.60 -16.26 -14.76
N ASP A 54 -24.51 -15.60 -15.17
CA ASP A 54 -23.33 -15.42 -14.32
C ASP A 54 -23.57 -14.48 -13.11
N GLU A 55 -24.49 -13.50 -13.24
CA GLU A 55 -24.87 -12.61 -12.12
C GLU A 55 -25.77 -13.32 -11.10
N GLU A 56 -26.68 -14.21 -11.54
CA GLU A 56 -27.52 -15.02 -10.65
C GLU A 56 -26.75 -16.20 -10.02
N ALA A 57 -25.78 -16.80 -10.73
CA ALA A 57 -24.97 -17.91 -10.23
C ALA A 57 -23.93 -17.49 -9.17
N SER A 58 -23.59 -16.21 -9.09
CA SER A 58 -22.73 -15.65 -8.04
C SER A 58 -23.50 -15.25 -6.79
N SER A 59 -24.73 -14.73 -6.93
CA SER A 59 -25.60 -14.37 -5.80
C SER A 59 -26.13 -15.60 -5.07
N SER A 60 -26.36 -16.69 -5.80
CA SER A 60 -26.77 -17.99 -5.26
C SER A 60 -25.64 -18.81 -4.61
N LYS A 61 -24.40 -18.29 -4.54
CA LYS A 61 -23.28 -18.95 -3.82
C LYS A 61 -23.29 -18.68 -2.32
N PHE A 62 -23.86 -17.56 -1.86
CA PHE A 62 -23.79 -17.17 -0.46
C PHE A 62 -25.10 -17.53 0.26
N SER A 63 -24.99 -18.22 1.41
CA SER A 63 -26.15 -18.44 2.27
C SER A 63 -26.72 -17.09 2.73
N LYS A 64 -28.04 -17.02 2.91
CA LYS A 64 -28.72 -15.84 3.47
C LYS A 64 -28.12 -15.42 4.81
N ASP A 65 -27.65 -16.39 5.60
CA ASP A 65 -26.98 -16.13 6.88
C ASP A 65 -25.62 -15.44 6.71
N ARG A 66 -24.84 -15.82 5.69
CA ARG A 66 -23.57 -15.15 5.35
C ARG A 66 -23.80 -13.72 4.89
N LEU A 67 -24.85 -13.48 4.09
CA LEU A 67 -25.22 -12.13 3.66
C LEU A 67 -25.64 -11.25 4.85
N ALA A 68 -26.38 -11.81 5.80
CA ALA A 68 -26.73 -11.10 7.05
C ALA A 68 -25.48 -10.74 7.86
N GLN A 69 -24.50 -11.65 7.95
CA GLN A 69 -23.21 -11.35 8.59
C GLN A 69 -22.46 -10.23 7.88
N PHE A 70 -22.43 -10.22 6.54
CA PHE A 70 -21.76 -9.14 5.79
C PHE A 70 -22.41 -7.79 6.02
N ARG A 71 -23.75 -7.72 6.08
CA ARG A 71 -24.48 -6.48 6.40
C ARG A 71 -24.19 -5.99 7.81
N ASN A 72 -24.26 -6.88 8.79
CA ASN A 72 -23.93 -6.55 10.18
C ASN A 72 -22.49 -6.05 10.33
N LEU A 73 -21.55 -6.60 9.55
CA LEU A 73 -20.17 -6.12 9.53
C LEU A 73 -20.06 -4.73 8.89
N SER A 74 -20.73 -4.50 7.75
CA SER A 74 -20.68 -3.22 7.04
C SER A 74 -21.27 -2.04 7.83
N GLU A 75 -22.21 -2.32 8.75
CA GLU A 75 -22.81 -1.32 9.62
C GLU A 75 -21.88 -0.88 10.77
N ARG A 76 -20.83 -1.67 11.10
CA ARG A 76 -19.89 -1.29 12.14
C ARG A 76 -19.02 -0.11 11.67
N PRO A 77 -18.94 0.99 12.44
CA PRO A 77 -18.12 2.15 12.07
C PRO A 77 -16.62 1.80 12.03
N ASP A 78 -16.19 0.83 12.84
CA ASP A 78 -14.79 0.41 12.98
C ASP A 78 -14.38 -0.67 11.95
N ILE A 79 -15.21 -0.96 10.93
CA ILE A 79 -14.95 -2.02 9.94
C ILE A 79 -13.60 -1.86 9.26
N TYR A 80 -13.20 -0.62 8.95
CA TYR A 80 -11.95 -0.34 8.26
C TYR A 80 -10.74 -0.77 9.10
N GLU A 81 -10.75 -0.45 10.40
CA GLU A 81 -9.68 -0.82 11.33
C GLU A 81 -9.70 -2.32 11.60
N LEU A 82 -10.88 -2.89 11.86
CA LEU A 82 -11.06 -4.32 12.10
C LEU A 82 -10.55 -5.18 10.94
N LEU A 83 -10.93 -4.85 9.70
CA LEU A 83 -10.47 -5.58 8.51
C LEU A 83 -8.97 -5.37 8.27
N SER A 84 -8.44 -4.17 8.55
CA SER A 84 -7.00 -3.92 8.42
C SER A 84 -6.19 -4.74 9.43
N ASN A 85 -6.67 -4.89 10.66
CA ASN A 85 -6.03 -5.69 11.71
C ASN A 85 -6.16 -7.19 11.47
N ALA A 86 -7.27 -7.62 10.85
CA ALA A 86 -7.47 -9.01 10.42
C ALA A 86 -6.52 -9.42 9.27
N ILE A 87 -5.99 -8.46 8.49
CA ILE A 87 -4.96 -8.74 7.49
C ILE A 87 -3.61 -8.92 8.20
N ALA A 88 -3.03 -10.12 8.02
CA ALA A 88 -1.73 -10.50 8.56
C ALA A 88 -1.60 -10.22 10.08
N PRO A 89 -2.36 -10.95 10.93
CA PRO A 89 -2.31 -10.76 12.38
C PRO A 89 -0.92 -11.07 12.97
N SER A 90 -0.12 -11.89 12.27
CA SER A 90 1.25 -12.21 12.68
C SER A 90 2.22 -11.03 12.58
N ILE A 91 1.89 -10.01 11.79
CA ILE A 91 2.76 -8.85 11.58
C ILE A 91 2.28 -7.73 12.49
N PHE A 92 3.14 -7.35 13.44
CA PHE A 92 2.89 -6.23 14.34
C PHE A 92 3.11 -4.89 13.61
N GLY A 93 2.25 -3.91 13.89
CA GLY A 93 2.35 -2.56 13.34
C GLY A 93 1.96 -2.45 11.85
N HIS A 94 2.51 -1.42 11.21
CA HIS A 94 2.29 -1.07 9.80
C HIS A 94 0.81 -0.98 9.38
N GLU A 95 -0.02 -0.38 10.22
CA GLU A 95 -1.48 -0.25 9.98
C GLU A 95 -1.81 0.42 8.66
N ASP A 96 -1.11 1.50 8.31
CA ASP A 96 -1.33 2.22 7.05
C ASP A 96 -1.00 1.34 5.83
N VAL A 97 0.03 0.48 5.94
CA VAL A 97 0.37 -0.46 4.87
C VAL A 97 -0.72 -1.52 4.72
N LYS A 98 -1.23 -2.05 5.84
CA LYS A 98 -2.36 -3.00 5.84
C LYS A 98 -3.62 -2.38 5.26
N LYS A 99 -3.92 -1.12 5.60
CA LYS A 99 -5.03 -0.33 5.02
C LYS A 99 -4.89 -0.15 3.51
N GLY A 100 -3.69 0.17 3.01
CA GLY A 100 -3.43 0.27 1.57
C GLY A 100 -3.60 -1.07 0.83
N ILE A 101 -3.16 -2.17 1.43
CA ILE A 101 -3.36 -3.52 0.89
C ILE A 101 -4.84 -3.90 0.91
N LEU A 102 -5.57 -3.54 1.97
CA LEU A 102 -7.01 -3.75 2.05
C LEU A 102 -7.70 -3.07 0.87
N LEU A 103 -7.41 -1.79 0.60
CA LEU A 103 -7.93 -1.08 -0.57
C LEU A 103 -7.54 -1.77 -1.89
N GLN A 104 -6.32 -2.31 -1.99
CA GLN A 104 -5.90 -3.08 -3.16
C GLN A 104 -6.71 -4.37 -3.37
N LEU A 105 -7.10 -5.06 -2.28
CA LEU A 105 -7.89 -6.28 -2.34
C LEU A 105 -9.32 -6.02 -2.86
N PHE A 106 -9.95 -4.92 -2.46
CA PHE A 106 -11.27 -4.52 -2.97
C PHE A 106 -11.19 -3.93 -4.39
N GLY A 107 -10.18 -3.10 -4.66
CA GLY A 107 -9.95 -2.44 -5.95
C GLY A 107 -11.06 -1.45 -6.35
N GLY A 108 -10.79 -0.59 -7.34
CA GLY A 108 -11.74 0.39 -7.84
C GLY A 108 -12.87 -0.22 -8.69
N THR A 109 -13.81 0.62 -9.14
CA THR A 109 -14.94 0.18 -9.98
C THR A 109 -14.55 0.03 -11.44
N LYS A 110 -15.11 -0.97 -12.13
CA LYS A 110 -14.94 -1.13 -13.57
C LYS A 110 -15.91 -0.20 -14.29
N LYS A 111 -15.41 0.92 -14.83
CA LYS A 111 -16.20 1.84 -15.64
C LYS A 111 -16.01 1.53 -17.12
N THR A 112 -17.02 0.97 -17.76
CA THR A 112 -17.07 0.78 -19.21
C THR A 112 -17.75 2.00 -19.85
N PHE A 113 -16.95 2.92 -20.38
CA PHE A 113 -17.47 4.06 -21.15
C PHE A 113 -17.80 3.60 -22.57
N THR A 114 -19.03 3.13 -22.78
CA THR A 114 -19.50 2.69 -24.11
C THR A 114 -19.68 3.84 -25.10
N ASP A 115 -19.92 5.07 -24.63
CA ASP A 115 -20.31 6.21 -25.48
C ASP A 115 -19.16 7.05 -26.06
N ALA A 116 -17.93 6.98 -25.52
CA ALA A 116 -16.90 7.98 -25.81
C ALA A 116 -15.67 7.45 -26.58
N GLY A 117 -15.65 6.19 -27.01
CA GLY A 117 -14.50 5.57 -27.69
C GLY A 117 -13.20 5.54 -26.86
N ARG A 118 -13.25 6.02 -25.60
CA ARG A 118 -12.14 6.00 -24.66
C ARG A 118 -11.98 4.57 -24.16
N LYS A 119 -10.77 4.03 -24.34
CA LYS A 119 -10.37 2.72 -23.82
C LYS A 119 -10.70 2.62 -22.32
N SER A 120 -11.05 1.41 -21.89
CA SER A 120 -11.35 1.06 -20.51
C SER A 120 -10.36 1.71 -19.53
N CYS A 121 -10.87 2.48 -18.58
CA CYS A 121 -10.04 3.03 -17.52
C CYS A 121 -9.65 1.89 -16.57
N ARG A 122 -8.36 1.82 -16.22
CA ARG A 122 -7.84 0.88 -15.23
C ARG A 122 -8.53 1.13 -13.88
N SER A 123 -9.08 0.08 -13.28
CA SER A 123 -9.72 0.13 -11.96
C SER A 123 -8.85 -0.44 -10.83
N GLN A 124 -7.77 -1.13 -11.17
CA GLN A 124 -6.92 -1.84 -10.21
C GLN A 124 -5.87 -0.93 -9.58
N ILE A 125 -5.63 -1.11 -8.30
CA ILE A 125 -4.67 -0.33 -7.51
C ILE A 125 -3.34 -1.08 -7.48
N ASN A 126 -2.26 -0.38 -7.82
CA ASN A 126 -0.90 -0.91 -7.74
C ASN A 126 -0.19 -0.31 -6.53
N VAL A 127 0.42 -1.18 -5.73
CA VAL A 127 1.09 -0.83 -4.48
C VAL A 127 2.56 -1.24 -4.56
N LEU A 128 3.45 -0.34 -4.16
CA LEU A 128 4.88 -0.59 -4.02
C LEU A 128 5.27 -0.48 -2.53
N LEU A 129 5.88 -1.52 -1.99
CA LEU A 129 6.47 -1.55 -0.66
C LEU A 129 7.98 -1.38 -0.80
N CYS A 130 8.53 -0.25 -0.39
CA CYS A 130 9.96 -0.03 -0.35
C CYS A 130 10.42 0.09 1.11
N GLY A 131 11.60 -0.40 1.44
CA GLY A 131 12.09 -0.30 2.81
C GLY A 131 13.36 -1.07 3.07
N ASP A 132 13.84 -1.05 4.31
CA ASP A 132 15.01 -1.81 4.71
C ASP A 132 14.70 -3.33 4.74
N PRO A 133 15.69 -4.21 4.57
CA PRO A 133 15.57 -5.64 4.85
C PRO A 133 15.12 -5.88 6.30
N GLY A 134 14.37 -6.97 6.54
CA GLY A 134 13.89 -7.31 7.88
C GLY A 134 12.52 -6.72 8.26
N THR A 135 11.98 -5.77 7.50
CA THR A 135 10.67 -5.13 7.73
C THR A 135 9.45 -5.97 7.30
N ALA A 136 9.54 -7.30 7.32
CA ALA A 136 8.47 -8.27 7.00
C ALA A 136 7.76 -8.12 5.62
N LYS A 137 8.30 -7.33 4.68
CA LYS A 137 7.73 -7.10 3.33
C LYS A 137 7.38 -8.38 2.56
N SER A 138 8.34 -9.31 2.43
CA SER A 138 8.12 -10.57 1.71
C SER A 138 7.11 -11.48 2.44
N GLN A 139 7.09 -11.45 3.77
CA GLN A 139 6.13 -12.21 4.57
C GLN A 139 4.70 -11.73 4.33
N LEU A 140 4.51 -10.41 4.24
CA LEU A 140 3.24 -9.78 3.93
C LEU A 140 2.77 -10.18 2.51
N GLN A 141 3.66 -10.17 1.51
CA GLN A 141 3.31 -10.65 0.16
C GLN A 141 2.92 -12.13 0.14
N GLN A 142 3.62 -12.97 0.89
CA GLN A 142 3.29 -14.40 1.02
C GLN A 142 1.94 -14.62 1.70
N TYR A 143 1.59 -13.79 2.69
CA TYR A 143 0.27 -13.83 3.32
C TYR A 143 -0.83 -13.52 2.30
N ILE A 144 -0.67 -12.45 1.52
CA ILE A 144 -1.64 -12.06 0.48
C ILE A 144 -1.75 -13.14 -0.61
N PHE A 145 -0.64 -13.78 -0.99
CA PHE A 145 -0.64 -14.89 -1.92
C PHE A 145 -1.49 -16.07 -1.43
N ARG A 146 -1.49 -16.35 -0.12
CA ARG A 146 -2.36 -17.39 0.49
C ARG A 146 -3.80 -16.93 0.67
N LEU A 147 -4.03 -15.62 0.82
CA LEU A 147 -5.36 -15.06 1.03
C LEU A 147 -6.17 -15.03 -0.28
N VAL A 148 -5.54 -14.65 -1.39
CA VAL A 148 -6.22 -14.36 -2.66
C VAL A 148 -6.23 -15.58 -3.60
N PRO A 149 -7.40 -16.01 -4.10
CA PRO A 149 -7.57 -17.25 -4.88
C PRO A 149 -6.89 -17.24 -6.26
N ARG A 150 -6.53 -16.06 -6.77
CA ARG A 150 -5.88 -15.84 -8.08
C ARG A 150 -4.60 -15.03 -7.94
N ALA A 151 -3.89 -15.20 -6.82
CA ALA A 151 -2.60 -14.56 -6.64
C ALA A 151 -1.47 -15.38 -7.26
N GLN A 152 -0.45 -14.69 -7.75
CA GLN A 152 0.80 -15.29 -8.20
C GLN A 152 1.97 -14.64 -7.47
N TYR A 153 2.86 -15.45 -6.94
CA TYR A 153 4.08 -14.98 -6.27
C TYR A 153 5.29 -15.21 -7.16
N THR A 154 6.04 -14.15 -7.44
CA THR A 154 7.20 -14.17 -8.31
C THR A 154 8.36 -13.40 -7.68
N ASN A 155 9.59 -13.87 -7.90
CA ASN A 155 10.80 -13.15 -7.52
C ASN A 155 11.39 -12.47 -8.77
N GLY A 156 11.69 -11.18 -8.69
CA GLY A 156 12.20 -10.34 -9.78
C GLY A 156 13.50 -10.83 -10.42
N LYS A 157 14.39 -11.52 -9.68
CA LYS A 157 15.59 -12.16 -10.27
C LYS A 157 15.27 -13.47 -10.98
N GLY A 158 14.35 -14.25 -10.42
CA GLY A 158 13.96 -15.56 -10.94
C GLY A 158 12.99 -15.48 -12.12
N THR A 159 12.36 -14.32 -12.33
CA THR A 159 11.44 -14.08 -13.44
C THR A 159 12.11 -13.37 -14.59
N SER A 160 12.23 -14.07 -15.72
CA SER A 160 12.52 -13.44 -17.00
C SER A 160 11.24 -12.82 -17.60
N ALA A 161 11.42 -11.92 -18.57
CA ALA A 161 10.33 -11.38 -19.40
C ALA A 161 9.40 -12.47 -19.93
N VAL A 162 9.95 -13.64 -20.27
CA VAL A 162 9.24 -14.80 -20.82
C VAL A 162 8.37 -15.48 -19.75
N GLY A 163 8.84 -15.56 -18.51
CA GLY A 163 8.10 -16.14 -17.38
C GLY A 163 6.93 -15.26 -16.89
N LEU A 164 7.01 -13.94 -17.07
CA LEU A 164 5.93 -13.02 -16.69
C LEU A 164 4.83 -12.93 -17.75
N THR A 165 5.17 -13.10 -19.02
CA THR A 165 4.28 -12.81 -20.15
C THR A 165 3.58 -14.06 -20.65
N ALA A 166 3.99 -14.57 -21.80
CA ALA A 166 3.66 -15.88 -22.29
C ALA A 166 4.81 -16.30 -23.21
N TYR A 167 4.97 -17.60 -23.35
CA TYR A 167 6.04 -18.17 -24.13
C TYR A 167 5.49 -19.21 -25.10
N VAL A 168 6.10 -19.27 -26.27
CA VAL A 168 5.67 -20.19 -27.32
C VAL A 168 6.53 -21.44 -27.21
N THR A 169 5.90 -22.57 -26.95
CA THR A 169 6.56 -23.88 -27.01
C THR A 169 6.00 -24.68 -28.17
N LYS A 170 6.85 -25.51 -28.77
CA LYS A 170 6.41 -26.49 -29.75
C LYS A 170 6.00 -27.74 -29.00
N ASP A 171 4.74 -28.13 -29.11
CA ASP A 171 4.25 -29.36 -28.52
C ASP A 171 4.90 -30.56 -29.25
N PRO A 172 5.61 -31.45 -28.53
CA PRO A 172 6.29 -32.60 -29.15
C PRO A 172 5.31 -33.63 -29.74
N GLU A 173 4.05 -33.68 -29.28
CA GLU A 173 3.08 -34.66 -29.78
C GLU A 173 2.42 -34.20 -31.09
N THR A 174 1.96 -32.95 -31.14
CA THR A 174 1.26 -32.39 -32.32
C THR A 174 2.19 -31.68 -33.31
N GLY A 175 3.38 -31.29 -32.87
CA GLY A 175 4.30 -30.46 -33.64
C GLY A 175 3.81 -29.02 -33.84
N GLN A 176 2.69 -28.62 -33.23
CA GLN A 176 2.14 -27.28 -33.33
C GLN A 176 2.77 -26.33 -32.30
N LEU A 177 2.78 -25.03 -32.62
CA LEU A 177 3.22 -24.00 -31.69
C LEU A 177 2.06 -23.67 -30.74
N VAL A 178 2.28 -23.92 -29.45
CA VAL A 178 1.32 -23.63 -28.39
C VAL A 178 1.82 -22.46 -27.54
N LEU A 179 0.90 -21.56 -27.17
CA LEU A 179 1.19 -20.44 -26.29
C LEU A 179 0.94 -20.87 -24.84
N GLN A 180 1.99 -20.84 -24.03
CA GLN A 180 1.92 -21.08 -22.59
C GLN A 180 1.91 -19.76 -21.84
N THR A 181 0.92 -19.56 -20.97
CA THR A 181 0.72 -18.33 -20.21
C THR A 181 1.75 -18.20 -19.09
N GLY A 182 2.28 -17.00 -18.91
CA GLY A 182 3.15 -16.62 -17.81
C GLY A 182 2.38 -16.07 -16.60
N ALA A 183 3.13 -15.65 -15.58
CA ALA A 183 2.59 -15.31 -14.27
C ALA A 183 1.56 -14.17 -14.28
N LEU A 184 1.77 -13.11 -15.08
CA LEU A 184 0.84 -11.97 -15.13
C LEU A 184 -0.50 -12.36 -15.76
N VAL A 185 -0.48 -13.18 -16.81
CA VAL A 185 -1.72 -13.62 -17.49
C VAL A 185 -2.51 -14.58 -16.59
N LEU A 186 -1.81 -15.44 -15.83
CA LEU A 186 -2.44 -16.34 -14.86
C LEU A 186 -3.13 -15.57 -13.71
N ALA A 187 -2.60 -14.41 -13.35
CA ALA A 187 -3.13 -13.55 -12.29
C ALA A 187 -4.27 -12.60 -12.75
N ASP A 188 -4.90 -12.79 -13.93
CA ASP A 188 -6.00 -11.92 -14.40
C ASP A 188 -7.12 -11.78 -13.35
N ASN A 189 -7.56 -10.54 -13.09
CA ASN A 189 -8.44 -10.10 -12.01
C ASN A 189 -7.98 -10.43 -10.56
N GLY A 190 -6.75 -10.91 -10.38
CA GLY A 190 -6.12 -11.18 -9.10
C GLY A 190 -5.02 -10.17 -8.74
N ILE A 191 -4.07 -10.63 -7.92
CA ILE A 191 -2.90 -9.85 -7.49
C ILE A 191 -1.64 -10.58 -7.91
N CYS A 192 -0.72 -9.89 -8.59
CA CYS A 192 0.62 -10.41 -8.84
C CYS A 192 1.58 -9.81 -7.80
N CYS A 193 2.10 -10.65 -6.92
CA CYS A 193 3.12 -10.31 -5.95
C CYS A 193 4.51 -10.47 -6.60
N ILE A 194 5.28 -9.39 -6.62
CA ILE A 194 6.65 -9.36 -7.14
C ILE A 194 7.59 -8.96 -6.01
N ASP A 195 8.49 -9.86 -5.62
CA ASP A 195 9.57 -9.58 -4.67
C ASP A 195 10.86 -9.21 -5.40
N GLU A 196 11.81 -8.55 -4.73
CA GLU A 196 13.07 -8.04 -5.30
C GLU A 196 12.87 -7.27 -6.62
N PHE A 197 11.89 -6.36 -6.64
CA PHE A 197 11.54 -5.58 -7.83
C PHE A 197 12.70 -4.75 -8.39
N ASP A 198 13.60 -4.29 -7.52
CA ASP A 198 14.81 -3.54 -7.86
C ASP A 198 15.83 -4.40 -8.65
N LYS A 199 15.78 -5.73 -8.52
CA LYS A 199 16.71 -6.66 -9.18
C LYS A 199 16.19 -7.24 -10.50
N MET A 200 15.03 -6.76 -10.94
CA MET A 200 14.40 -7.18 -12.19
C MET A 200 15.17 -6.70 -13.43
N SER A 201 15.26 -7.56 -14.46
CA SER A 201 15.83 -7.19 -15.77
C SER A 201 15.05 -6.09 -16.49
N GLU A 202 15.73 -5.27 -17.29
CA GLU A 202 15.12 -4.15 -18.02
C GLU A 202 14.05 -4.60 -19.05
N SER A 203 14.26 -5.76 -19.69
CA SER A 203 13.28 -6.33 -20.62
C SER A 203 11.95 -6.66 -19.94
N ALA A 204 12.01 -7.18 -18.70
CA ALA A 204 10.83 -7.47 -17.91
C ALA A 204 10.15 -6.19 -17.37
N ARG A 205 10.92 -5.13 -17.06
CA ARG A 205 10.35 -3.82 -16.71
C ARG A 205 9.60 -3.16 -17.87
N SER A 206 10.09 -3.33 -19.11
CA SER A 206 9.41 -2.83 -20.32
C SER A 206 8.00 -3.40 -20.46
N ILE A 207 7.86 -4.71 -20.24
CA ILE A 207 6.56 -5.40 -20.22
C ILE A 207 5.63 -4.83 -19.13
N LEU A 208 6.15 -4.56 -17.94
CA LEU A 208 5.35 -3.99 -16.87
C LEU A 208 4.84 -2.58 -17.21
N HIS A 209 5.57 -1.79 -18.00
CA HIS A 209 5.07 -0.52 -18.51
C HIS A 209 3.82 -0.67 -19.39
N GLU A 210 3.74 -1.74 -20.17
CA GLU A 210 2.56 -2.04 -20.98
C GLU A 210 1.39 -2.52 -20.10
N VAL A 211 1.65 -3.53 -19.26
CA VAL A 211 0.61 -4.17 -18.43
C VAL A 211 0.03 -3.19 -17.40
N MET A 212 0.84 -2.36 -16.74
CA MET A 212 0.36 -1.42 -15.73
C MET A 212 -0.39 -0.21 -16.32
N GLU A 213 -0.16 0.14 -17.60
CA GLU A 213 -0.93 1.19 -18.29
C GLU A 213 -2.22 0.66 -18.88
N GLN A 214 -2.08 -0.36 -19.74
CA GLN A 214 -3.12 -0.78 -20.67
C GLN A 214 -3.88 -1.99 -20.17
N GLN A 215 -3.35 -2.70 -19.16
CA GLN A 215 -3.87 -3.98 -18.66
C GLN A 215 -4.01 -5.05 -19.76
N THR A 216 -3.22 -4.89 -20.82
CA THR A 216 -3.11 -5.79 -21.97
C THR A 216 -1.65 -6.08 -22.23
N LEU A 217 -1.39 -7.23 -22.81
CA LEU A 217 -0.07 -7.69 -23.19
C LEU A 217 -0.09 -8.07 -24.67
N SER A 218 0.64 -7.33 -25.50
CA SER A 218 0.82 -7.65 -26.91
C SER A 218 1.99 -8.61 -27.11
N ILE A 219 1.73 -9.72 -27.80
CA ILE A 219 2.75 -10.71 -28.16
C ILE A 219 2.75 -10.88 -29.67
N ALA A 220 3.92 -10.69 -30.27
CA ALA A 220 4.20 -11.04 -31.65
C ALA A 220 5.43 -11.96 -31.69
N LYS A 221 5.22 -13.28 -31.59
CA LYS A 221 6.30 -14.28 -31.57
C LYS A 221 5.92 -15.53 -32.38
N ALA A 222 6.88 -16.07 -33.12
CA ALA A 222 6.75 -17.33 -33.86
C ALA A 222 5.49 -17.41 -34.75
N GLY A 223 5.11 -16.30 -35.39
CA GLY A 223 3.92 -16.21 -36.26
C GLY A 223 2.60 -16.01 -35.52
N ILE A 224 2.58 -16.02 -34.19
CA ILE A 224 1.41 -15.73 -33.36
C ILE A 224 1.43 -14.25 -32.98
N ILE A 225 0.45 -13.50 -33.51
CA ILE A 225 0.19 -12.11 -33.12
C ILE A 225 -1.10 -12.13 -32.32
N CYS A 226 -1.00 -11.91 -31.02
CA CYS A 226 -2.17 -11.89 -30.12
C CYS A 226 -1.99 -10.84 -29.04
N THR A 227 -3.12 -10.31 -28.57
CA THR A 227 -3.18 -9.45 -27.39
C THR A 227 -3.87 -10.23 -26.28
N LEU A 228 -3.15 -10.50 -25.20
CA LEU A 228 -3.68 -11.15 -24.01
C LEU A 228 -4.12 -10.09 -23.00
N ASN A 229 -5.24 -10.32 -22.34
CA ASN A 229 -5.67 -9.45 -21.25
C ASN A 229 -4.95 -9.85 -19.96
N ALA A 230 -4.33 -8.88 -19.29
CA ALA A 230 -3.61 -9.06 -18.03
C ALA A 230 -4.09 -7.97 -17.06
N ARG A 231 -5.37 -8.04 -16.66
CA ARG A 231 -5.96 -7.08 -15.72
C ARG A 231 -5.59 -7.52 -14.32
N THR A 232 -4.34 -7.29 -13.93
CA THR A 232 -3.81 -7.68 -12.62
C THR A 232 -3.44 -6.46 -11.80
N SER A 233 -3.76 -6.48 -10.51
CA SER A 233 -3.16 -5.56 -9.55
C SER A 233 -1.73 -6.02 -9.25
N VAL A 234 -0.75 -5.11 -9.30
CA VAL A 234 0.65 -5.43 -8.96
C VAL A 234 0.92 -5.01 -7.52
N LEU A 235 1.41 -5.94 -6.72
CA LEU A 235 1.99 -5.69 -5.41
C LEU A 235 3.50 -5.95 -5.50
N ALA A 236 4.30 -4.89 -5.49
CA ALA A 236 5.75 -4.98 -5.61
C ALA A 236 6.43 -4.73 -4.27
N ALA A 237 7.50 -5.46 -3.98
CA ALA A 237 8.42 -5.19 -2.88
C ALA A 237 9.79 -4.85 -3.46
N ALA A 238 10.37 -3.76 -2.97
CA ALA A 238 11.68 -3.27 -3.36
C ALA A 238 12.54 -3.00 -2.14
N ASN A 239 13.85 -3.19 -2.31
CA ASN A 239 14.86 -2.80 -1.34
C ASN A 239 15.64 -1.60 -1.88
N PRO A 240 16.12 -0.69 -1.02
CA PRO A 240 17.02 0.38 -1.44
C PRO A 240 18.36 -0.18 -1.92
N ILE A 241 19.07 0.56 -2.77
CA ILE A 241 20.33 0.13 -3.39
C ILE A 241 21.38 -0.28 -2.34
N GLU A 242 21.55 0.55 -1.30
CA GLU A 242 22.57 0.37 -0.26
C GLU A 242 22.13 -0.62 0.84
N SER A 243 21.03 -1.36 0.63
CA SER A 243 20.38 -2.22 1.65
C SER A 243 19.91 -1.50 2.91
N SER A 244 20.37 -0.28 3.18
CA SER A 244 19.84 0.61 4.20
C SER A 244 19.46 1.93 3.56
N TRP A 245 18.41 2.54 4.07
CA TRP A 245 17.95 3.84 3.61
C TRP A 245 18.93 4.96 3.96
N ASN A 246 19.62 5.47 2.94
CA ASN A 246 20.51 6.60 3.12
C ASN A 246 19.73 7.92 3.15
N LYS A 247 19.69 8.55 4.33
CA LYS A 247 18.95 9.81 4.59
C LYS A 247 19.47 11.01 3.79
N SER A 248 20.72 10.94 3.32
CA SER A 248 21.37 12.03 2.58
C SER A 248 20.93 12.11 1.12
N LYS A 249 20.40 11.01 0.56
CA LYS A 249 19.97 10.88 -0.84
C LYS A 249 18.46 11.05 -0.98
N THR A 250 18.03 11.43 -2.17
CA THR A 250 16.59 11.54 -2.47
C THR A 250 15.94 10.16 -2.62
N ILE A 251 14.63 10.10 -2.45
CA ILE A 251 13.83 8.86 -2.60
C ILE A 251 14.03 8.23 -4.00
N ILE A 252 14.06 9.07 -5.03
CA ILE A 252 14.19 8.62 -6.42
C ILE A 252 15.57 7.98 -6.64
N GLU A 253 16.63 8.56 -6.06
CA GLU A 253 17.98 8.01 -6.11
C GLU A 253 18.13 6.73 -5.28
N ASN A 254 17.49 6.66 -4.11
CA ASN A 254 17.57 5.47 -3.23
C ASN A 254 16.88 4.24 -3.83
N ILE A 255 15.83 4.42 -4.63
CA ILE A 255 15.03 3.33 -5.21
C ILE A 255 15.55 2.88 -6.58
N GLN A 256 16.32 3.71 -7.29
CA GLN A 256 16.86 3.40 -8.63
C GLN A 256 15.84 3.00 -9.70
N LEU A 257 14.59 3.46 -9.58
CA LEU A 257 13.56 3.20 -10.59
C LEU A 257 13.31 4.43 -11.45
N PRO A 258 13.08 4.25 -12.77
CA PRO A 258 12.66 5.36 -13.63
C PRO A 258 11.36 6.01 -13.11
N PRO A 259 11.25 7.35 -13.13
CA PRO A 259 10.05 8.05 -12.66
C PRO A 259 8.79 7.70 -13.48
N THR A 260 8.98 7.24 -14.72
CA THR A 260 7.91 6.70 -15.59
C THR A 260 7.28 5.42 -15.05
N LEU A 261 7.99 4.66 -14.21
CA LEU A 261 7.48 3.46 -13.52
C LEU A 261 6.85 3.83 -12.18
N LEU A 262 7.53 4.68 -11.39
CA LEU A 262 7.05 5.13 -10.09
C LEU A 262 5.68 5.80 -10.18
N SER A 263 5.45 6.62 -11.22
CA SER A 263 4.16 7.28 -11.46
C SER A 263 3.00 6.33 -11.82
N ARG A 264 3.26 5.04 -12.06
CA ARG A 264 2.23 4.01 -12.36
C ARG A 264 1.76 3.26 -11.12
N PHE A 265 2.49 3.38 -10.02
CA PHE A 265 2.06 2.92 -8.71
C PHE A 265 1.17 3.99 -8.09
N ASP A 266 0.03 3.56 -7.54
CA ASP A 266 -0.93 4.46 -6.92
C ASP A 266 -0.50 4.78 -5.48
N LEU A 267 0.05 3.79 -4.77
CA LEU A 267 0.58 3.92 -3.41
C LEU A 267 2.02 3.41 -3.35
N ILE A 268 2.90 4.20 -2.75
CA ILE A 268 4.29 3.84 -2.48
C ILE A 268 4.51 3.98 -0.98
N PHE A 269 4.62 2.84 -0.28
CA PHE A 269 4.88 2.82 1.15
C PHE A 269 6.38 2.72 1.42
N LEU A 270 6.86 3.53 2.36
CA LEU A 270 8.25 3.56 2.80
C LEU A 270 8.36 2.97 4.22
N LEU A 271 8.69 1.69 4.25
CA LEU A 271 8.94 0.91 5.45
C LEU A 271 10.38 1.17 5.93
N LEU A 272 10.55 2.22 6.70
CA LEU A 272 11.80 2.49 7.41
C LEU A 272 11.81 1.70 8.72
N ASP A 273 12.96 1.16 9.10
CA ASP A 273 13.14 0.52 10.39
C ASP A 273 13.61 1.57 11.43
N PRO A 274 12.72 2.08 12.31
CA PRO A 274 13.16 2.93 13.41
C PRO A 274 13.86 2.05 14.45
N GLN A 275 15.17 2.26 14.63
CA GLN A 275 15.93 1.66 15.73
C GLN A 275 15.53 2.29 17.06
N ASP A 276 14.31 2.01 17.52
CA ASP A 276 13.72 2.52 18.76
C ASP A 276 13.49 1.36 19.72
N GLU A 277 14.10 1.45 20.92
CA GLU A 277 14.01 0.41 21.94
C GLU A 277 12.57 0.14 22.39
N ALA A 278 11.70 1.17 22.35
CA ALA A 278 10.30 1.03 22.74
C ALA A 278 9.51 0.19 21.71
N TYR A 279 9.77 0.41 20.42
CA TYR A 279 9.16 -0.35 19.33
C TYR A 279 9.68 -1.79 19.33
N ASP A 280 10.99 -1.97 19.47
CA ASP A 280 11.63 -3.28 19.51
C ASP A 280 11.15 -4.13 20.69
N ARG A 281 10.97 -3.51 21.87
CA ARG A 281 10.42 -4.22 23.04
C ARG A 281 9.00 -4.72 22.78
N ARG A 282 8.14 -3.92 22.14
CA ARG A 282 6.76 -4.32 21.80
C ARG A 282 6.75 -5.40 20.73
N LEU A 283 7.58 -5.27 19.69
CA LEU A 283 7.74 -6.27 18.65
C LEU A 283 8.23 -7.61 19.23
N ALA A 284 9.24 -7.57 20.10
CA ALA A 284 9.77 -8.76 20.77
C ALA A 284 8.73 -9.42 21.68
N GLN A 285 7.94 -8.64 22.42
CA GLN A 285 6.82 -9.15 23.23
C GLN A 285 5.76 -9.82 22.36
N HIS A 286 5.37 -9.21 21.24
CA HIS A 286 4.41 -9.78 20.29
C HIS A 286 4.94 -11.06 19.62
N LEU A 287 6.24 -11.09 19.27
CA LEU A 287 6.83 -12.29 18.67
C LEU A 287 6.97 -13.42 19.69
N ALA A 288 7.42 -13.10 20.91
CA ALA A 288 7.57 -14.07 21.98
C ALA A 288 6.24 -14.67 22.42
N SER A 289 5.19 -13.85 22.58
CA SER A 289 3.83 -14.31 22.85
C SER A 289 3.35 -15.26 21.75
N TRP A 290 3.52 -14.89 20.49
CA TRP A 290 3.12 -15.73 19.36
C TRP A 290 3.80 -17.11 19.37
N TYR A 291 5.09 -17.19 19.70
CA TYR A 291 5.80 -18.46 19.84
C TYR A 291 5.43 -19.23 21.11
N GLN A 292 5.19 -18.53 22.23
CA GLN A 292 4.91 -19.15 23.53
C GLN A 292 3.51 -19.77 23.59
N TYR A 293 2.52 -19.09 23.04
CA TYR A 293 1.14 -19.55 23.08
C TYR A 293 0.77 -20.46 21.89
N GLY A 294 1.59 -20.52 20.85
CA GLY A 294 1.29 -21.30 19.65
C GLY A 294 -0.09 -20.94 19.07
N LYS A 295 -0.63 -21.77 18.17
CA LYS A 295 -1.95 -21.54 17.56
C LYS A 295 -3.13 -21.44 18.54
N GLU A 296 -2.92 -21.69 19.83
CA GLU A 296 -3.99 -21.85 20.83
C GLU A 296 -4.15 -20.66 21.79
N GLY A 297 -3.29 -19.63 21.72
CA GLY A 297 -3.45 -18.47 22.60
C GLY A 297 -3.06 -17.15 21.95
N GLU A 298 -4.04 -16.43 21.41
CA GLU A 298 -4.25 -15.01 21.73
C GLU A 298 -5.59 -14.55 21.13
N SER A 299 -6.47 -14.09 22.02
CA SER A 299 -7.61 -13.20 21.76
C SER A 299 -8.59 -13.60 20.66
N ALA A 300 -9.28 -14.72 20.87
CA ALA A 300 -10.47 -15.16 20.13
C ALA A 300 -11.69 -14.20 20.19
N HIS A 301 -11.54 -13.00 20.74
CA HIS A 301 -12.66 -12.05 20.89
C HIS A 301 -12.83 -11.07 19.72
N ASP A 302 -11.83 -10.90 18.83
CA ASP A 302 -11.97 -10.00 17.66
C ASP A 302 -11.23 -10.51 16.39
N ALA A 303 -10.68 -11.72 16.42
CA ALA A 303 -10.07 -12.35 15.26
C ALA A 303 -11.16 -12.78 14.27
N MET A 304 -11.42 -11.93 13.26
CA MET A 304 -12.27 -12.30 12.14
C MET A 304 -11.72 -13.55 11.44
N ASP A 305 -12.61 -14.49 11.14
CA ASP A 305 -12.26 -15.68 10.36
C ASP A 305 -11.75 -15.27 8.97
N ALA A 306 -10.58 -15.79 8.59
CA ALA A 306 -9.96 -15.51 7.31
C ALA A 306 -10.86 -15.96 6.14
N ASP A 307 -11.67 -16.99 6.34
CA ASP A 307 -12.62 -17.45 5.33
C ASP A 307 -13.76 -16.44 5.15
N LEU A 308 -14.26 -15.85 6.25
CA LEU A 308 -15.28 -14.80 6.22
C LEU A 308 -14.75 -13.54 5.52
N LEU A 309 -13.50 -13.16 5.80
CA LEU A 309 -12.82 -12.05 5.11
C LEU A 309 -12.74 -12.28 3.58
N ARG A 310 -12.35 -13.49 3.15
CA ARG A 310 -12.29 -13.83 1.72
C ARG A 310 -13.65 -13.74 1.05
N ASP A 311 -14.69 -14.30 1.68
CA ASP A 311 -16.04 -14.23 1.17
C ASP A 311 -16.52 -12.78 1.08
N TYR A 312 -16.27 -11.96 2.10
CA TYR A 312 -16.63 -10.54 2.14
C TYR A 312 -15.98 -9.75 1.00
N ILE A 313 -14.68 -9.93 0.77
CA ILE A 313 -13.96 -9.29 -0.35
C ILE A 313 -14.56 -9.74 -1.69
N SER A 314 -14.86 -11.03 -1.86
CA SER A 314 -15.43 -11.54 -3.11
C SER A 314 -16.84 -11.00 -3.38
N TYR A 315 -17.64 -10.83 -2.33
CA TYR A 315 -18.97 -10.24 -2.39
C TYR A 315 -18.89 -8.76 -2.79
N ALA A 316 -18.10 -7.96 -2.06
CA ALA A 316 -17.97 -6.52 -2.32
C ALA A 316 -17.44 -6.22 -3.73
N ARG A 317 -16.54 -7.06 -4.26
CA ARG A 317 -15.99 -6.90 -5.62
C ARG A 317 -17.01 -7.16 -6.74
N THR A 318 -18.02 -7.99 -6.47
CA THR A 318 -18.99 -8.46 -7.48
C THR A 318 -20.26 -7.61 -7.46
N PHE A 319 -20.76 -7.29 -6.27
CA PHE A 319 -22.08 -6.67 -6.10
C PHE A 319 -22.06 -5.16 -5.89
N VAL A 320 -20.92 -4.57 -5.52
CA VAL A 320 -20.86 -3.14 -5.15
C VAL A 320 -20.06 -2.34 -6.17
N SER A 321 -20.72 -1.35 -6.77
CA SER A 321 -20.14 -0.44 -7.74
C SER A 321 -20.41 1.02 -7.34
N PRO A 322 -19.58 1.63 -6.49
CA PRO A 322 -19.81 3.00 -6.05
C PRO A 322 -19.72 4.02 -7.18
N HIS A 323 -20.65 4.97 -7.15
CA HIS A 323 -20.65 6.15 -8.01
C HIS A 323 -20.15 7.38 -7.27
N LEU A 324 -19.38 8.22 -7.97
CA LEU A 324 -18.83 9.45 -7.41
C LEU A 324 -19.94 10.50 -7.24
N THR A 325 -20.07 11.05 -6.03
CA THR A 325 -20.98 12.17 -5.76
C THR A 325 -20.36 13.51 -6.19
N GLU A 326 -21.18 14.52 -6.47
CA GLU A 326 -20.68 15.85 -6.87
C GLU A 326 -19.83 16.50 -5.78
N ALA A 327 -20.22 16.30 -4.52
CA ALA A 327 -19.51 16.78 -3.33
C ALA A 327 -18.09 16.18 -3.25
N ALA A 328 -17.98 14.86 -3.32
CA ALA A 328 -16.70 14.15 -3.39
C ALA A 328 -15.85 14.59 -4.60
N GLY A 329 -16.48 14.84 -5.75
CA GLY A 329 -15.81 15.36 -6.94
C GLY A 329 -15.13 16.72 -6.72
N LYS A 330 -15.80 17.66 -6.05
CA LYS A 330 -15.22 18.98 -5.71
C LYS A 330 -14.04 18.83 -4.75
N LEU A 331 -14.15 17.96 -3.75
CA LEU A 331 -13.10 17.69 -2.77
C LEU A 331 -11.86 17.01 -3.39
N LEU A 332 -12.06 16.12 -4.37
CA LEU A 332 -10.96 15.52 -5.12
C LEU A 332 -10.18 16.58 -5.93
N ILE A 333 -10.88 17.51 -6.58
CA ILE A 333 -10.26 18.58 -7.35
C ILE A 333 -9.46 19.51 -6.44
N SER A 334 -10.04 19.95 -5.32
CA SER A 334 -9.34 20.82 -4.37
C SER A 334 -8.10 20.15 -3.79
N SER A 335 -8.22 18.87 -3.42
CA SER A 335 -7.11 18.05 -2.90
C SER A 335 -5.99 17.86 -3.93
N TYR A 336 -6.32 17.60 -5.19
CA TYR A 336 -5.32 17.48 -6.25
C TYR A 336 -4.58 18.81 -6.51
N VAL A 337 -5.29 19.93 -6.52
CA VAL A 337 -4.67 21.27 -6.67
C VAL A 337 -3.73 21.57 -5.50
N GLU A 338 -4.11 21.22 -4.28
CA GLU A 338 -3.27 21.36 -3.10
C GLU A 338 -1.99 20.52 -3.21
N MET A 339 -2.12 19.24 -3.57
CA MET A 339 -0.96 18.35 -3.77
C MET A 339 0.01 18.89 -4.83
N ARG A 340 -0.52 19.48 -5.92
CA ARG A 340 0.29 20.07 -6.99
C ARG A 340 1.04 21.33 -6.55
N LYS A 341 0.43 22.16 -5.69
CA LYS A 341 1.11 23.32 -5.10
C LYS A 341 2.29 22.89 -4.22
N VAL A 342 2.10 21.85 -3.39
CA VAL A 342 3.14 21.32 -2.50
C VAL A 342 4.28 20.70 -3.32
N GLY A 343 3.96 19.91 -4.36
CA GLY A 343 4.95 19.23 -5.21
C GLY A 343 5.72 20.10 -6.21
N SER A 344 5.61 21.43 -6.13
CA SER A 344 6.35 22.36 -6.99
C SER A 344 7.77 22.66 -6.47
N GLY A 345 8.15 22.15 -5.29
CA GLY A 345 9.50 22.25 -4.74
C GLY A 345 10.52 21.34 -5.45
N LYS A 346 11.80 21.75 -5.50
CA LYS A 346 12.90 20.95 -6.06
C LYS A 346 13.06 19.62 -5.30
N GLY A 347 13.11 18.50 -6.03
CA GLY A 347 13.44 17.18 -5.48
C GLY A 347 12.24 16.33 -4.99
N GLN A 348 11.02 16.85 -5.07
CA GLN A 348 9.81 16.06 -4.80
C GLN A 348 9.28 15.39 -6.08
N VAL A 349 8.57 14.27 -5.92
CA VAL A 349 7.84 13.63 -7.03
C VAL A 349 6.75 14.60 -7.47
N SER A 350 6.93 15.26 -8.62
CA SER A 350 5.97 16.22 -9.15
C SER A 350 4.59 15.56 -9.32
N ALA A 351 3.54 16.26 -8.89
CA ALA A 351 2.19 15.75 -8.97
C ALA A 351 1.71 15.58 -10.42
N TYR A 352 1.50 14.34 -10.85
CA TYR A 352 1.01 14.02 -12.20
C TYR A 352 -0.51 13.86 -12.21
N PRO A 353 -1.19 14.11 -13.35
CA PRO A 353 -2.64 13.83 -13.49
C PRO A 353 -3.05 12.40 -13.11
N ARG A 354 -2.14 11.43 -13.23
CA ARG A 354 -2.35 10.03 -12.79
C ARG A 354 -2.72 9.92 -11.32
N GLN A 355 -2.23 10.83 -10.47
CA GLN A 355 -2.51 10.82 -9.03
C GLN A 355 -3.99 11.12 -8.74
N LEU A 356 -4.64 11.96 -9.56
CA LEU A 356 -6.07 12.18 -9.44
C LEU A 356 -6.85 10.89 -9.73
N GLU A 357 -6.42 10.12 -10.74
CA GLU A 357 -7.02 8.81 -11.02
C GLU A 357 -6.77 7.82 -9.87
N SER A 358 -5.57 7.84 -9.27
CA SER A 358 -5.24 7.03 -8.09
C SER A 358 -6.16 7.37 -6.91
N LEU A 359 -6.38 8.65 -6.62
CA LEU A 359 -7.28 9.10 -5.55
C LEU A 359 -8.73 8.66 -5.79
N ILE A 360 -9.21 8.75 -7.04
CA ILE A 360 -10.54 8.26 -7.41
C ILE A 360 -10.64 6.75 -7.15
N ARG A 361 -9.64 5.96 -7.56
CA ARG A 361 -9.63 4.51 -7.33
C ARG A 361 -9.60 4.16 -5.84
N LEU A 362 -8.82 4.89 -5.04
CA LEU A 362 -8.72 4.69 -3.60
C LEU A 362 -10.04 5.04 -2.89
N ALA A 363 -10.66 6.17 -3.23
CA ALA A 363 -11.96 6.57 -2.68
C ALA A 363 -13.07 5.58 -3.03
N GLU A 364 -13.10 5.08 -4.28
CA GLU A 364 -14.02 4.03 -4.69
C GLU A 364 -13.77 2.71 -3.96
N ALA A 365 -12.50 2.33 -3.79
CA ALA A 365 -12.15 1.12 -3.03
C ALA A 365 -12.56 1.24 -1.56
N HIS A 366 -12.43 2.42 -0.96
CA HIS A 366 -12.86 2.68 0.42
C HIS A 366 -14.38 2.62 0.57
N ALA A 367 -15.13 3.23 -0.36
CA ALA A 367 -16.60 3.13 -0.37
C ALA A 367 -17.08 1.67 -0.47
N LYS A 368 -16.38 0.82 -1.25
CA LYS A 368 -16.67 -0.63 -1.33
C LYS A 368 -16.45 -1.38 -0.03
N ILE A 369 -15.50 -0.96 0.81
CA ILE A 369 -15.28 -1.61 2.12
C ILE A 369 -16.54 -1.53 2.97
N ARG A 370 -17.26 -0.40 2.91
CA ARG A 370 -18.52 -0.15 3.62
C ARG A 370 -19.76 -0.67 2.89
N LEU A 371 -19.58 -1.36 1.76
CA LEU A 371 -20.65 -1.76 0.84
C LEU A 371 -21.54 -0.58 0.38
N SER A 372 -20.98 0.64 0.32
CA SER A 372 -21.72 1.83 -0.13
C SER A 372 -21.71 1.93 -1.65
N ASP A 373 -22.88 2.23 -2.23
CA ASP A 373 -23.04 2.50 -3.66
C ASP A 373 -22.67 3.95 -4.04
N LYS A 374 -22.32 4.79 -3.07
CA LYS A 374 -21.95 6.20 -3.28
C LYS A 374 -20.64 6.51 -2.56
N VAL A 375 -19.76 7.22 -3.27
CA VAL A 375 -18.53 7.77 -2.67
C VAL A 375 -18.86 9.06 -1.94
N GLU A 376 -18.56 9.10 -0.65
CA GLU A 376 -18.74 10.25 0.23
C GLU A 376 -17.44 11.07 0.36
N GLU A 377 -17.53 12.25 0.98
CA GLU A 377 -16.37 13.10 1.24
C GLU A 377 -15.36 12.42 2.18
N LEU A 378 -15.85 11.65 3.17
CA LEU A 378 -15.02 10.89 4.12
C LEU A 378 -14.10 9.88 3.40
N ASP A 379 -14.59 9.25 2.33
CA ASP A 379 -13.80 8.28 1.54
C ASP A 379 -12.62 8.96 0.83
N VAL A 380 -12.84 10.20 0.38
CA VAL A 380 -11.81 11.01 -0.28
C VAL A 380 -10.79 11.52 0.73
N GLU A 381 -11.24 11.93 1.92
CA GLU A 381 -10.34 12.36 2.99
C GLU A 381 -9.43 11.23 3.47
N GLU A 382 -9.96 10.04 3.68
CA GLU A 382 -9.15 8.88 4.05
C GLU A 382 -8.20 8.46 2.92
N GLY A 383 -8.67 8.45 1.67
CA GLY A 383 -7.81 8.22 0.51
C GLY A 383 -6.66 9.25 0.42
N LYS A 384 -6.95 10.52 0.71
CA LYS A 384 -5.95 11.61 0.80
C LYS A 384 -5.01 11.41 1.99
N ARG A 385 -5.52 11.00 3.15
CA ARG A 385 -4.74 10.72 4.37
C ARG A 385 -3.71 9.64 4.06
N LEU A 386 -4.17 8.52 3.52
CA LEU A 386 -3.33 7.37 3.18
C LEU A 386 -2.31 7.71 2.10
N TYR A 387 -2.72 8.41 1.04
CA TYR A 387 -1.80 8.87 0.00
C TYR A 387 -0.73 9.79 0.58
N ARG A 388 -1.14 10.73 1.44
CA ARG A 388 -0.22 11.66 2.08
C ARG A 388 0.66 10.94 3.10
N GLU A 389 0.21 9.92 3.81
CA GLU A 389 1.03 9.09 4.73
C GLU A 389 2.08 8.28 3.98
N ALA A 390 1.67 7.64 2.88
CA ALA A 390 2.57 6.94 1.96
C ALA A 390 3.68 7.87 1.45
N LEU A 391 3.35 9.14 1.13
CA LEU A 391 4.33 10.16 0.77
C LEU A 391 5.00 10.89 1.96
N LYS A 392 4.42 10.92 3.16
CA LYS A 392 4.92 11.65 4.35
C LYS A 392 5.97 10.87 5.10
N GLN A 393 5.96 9.53 5.04
CA GLN A 393 7.13 8.73 5.47
C GLN A 393 8.38 9.12 4.67
N ALA A 394 8.18 9.70 3.47
CA ALA A 394 9.14 10.57 2.83
C ALA A 394 9.04 11.98 3.46
N ALA A 395 9.53 12.11 4.69
CA ALA A 395 9.59 13.32 5.49
C ALA A 395 10.57 14.33 4.89
N VAL A 396 10.25 14.81 3.68
CA VAL A 396 11.07 15.68 2.87
C VAL A 396 10.87 17.12 3.32
N ASP A 397 11.90 17.69 3.91
CA ASP A 397 11.93 19.10 4.25
C ASP A 397 11.75 19.94 2.95
N PRO A 398 10.72 20.81 2.83
CA PRO A 398 10.31 21.47 1.58
C PRO A 398 11.40 22.30 0.90
N LYS A 399 12.41 22.72 1.69
CA LYS A 399 13.56 23.50 1.20
C LYS A 399 14.74 22.63 0.77
N THR A 400 14.93 21.46 1.38
CA THR A 400 16.15 20.66 1.19
C THR A 400 15.93 19.37 0.41
N GLY A 401 14.70 18.89 0.26
CA GLY A 401 14.44 17.66 -0.50
C GLY A 401 14.85 16.37 0.26
N ARG A 402 15.22 16.48 1.54
CA ARG A 402 15.84 15.39 2.34
C ARG A 402 14.89 14.83 3.38
N VAL A 403 14.97 13.51 3.59
CA VAL A 403 14.14 12.77 4.55
C VAL A 403 14.69 12.93 5.96
N ASP A 404 14.01 13.69 6.81
CA ASP A 404 14.34 13.82 8.24
C ASP A 404 13.58 12.78 9.08
N VAL A 405 14.25 11.68 9.43
CA VAL A 405 13.72 10.63 10.33
C VAL A 405 13.38 11.18 11.71
N ALA A 406 14.00 12.30 12.10
CA ALA A 406 13.66 13.06 13.31
C ALA A 406 12.18 13.48 13.38
N ILE A 407 11.52 13.72 12.24
CA ILE A 407 10.09 14.06 12.20
C ILE A 407 9.23 12.87 12.64
N LEU A 408 9.65 11.65 12.31
CA LEU A 408 8.90 10.43 12.64
C LEU A 408 8.94 10.11 14.14
N THR A 409 10.06 10.40 14.83
CA THR A 409 10.23 10.07 16.25
C THR A 409 9.89 11.22 17.19
N THR A 410 10.19 12.47 16.82
CA THR A 410 9.96 13.62 17.71
C THR A 410 8.83 14.54 17.25
N GLY A 411 8.19 14.27 16.11
CA GLY A 411 7.12 15.11 15.55
C GLY A 411 7.53 16.54 15.17
N ILE A 412 8.82 16.86 15.23
CA ILE A 412 9.37 18.22 15.06
C ILE A 412 10.44 18.15 13.96
N SER A 413 10.28 18.92 12.90
CA SER A 413 11.23 18.96 11.78
C SER A 413 12.58 19.55 12.16
N ALA A 414 13.68 19.18 11.47
CA ALA A 414 14.96 19.86 11.71
C ALA A 414 14.89 21.35 11.34
N GLY A 415 14.03 21.69 10.38
CA GLY A 415 13.64 23.06 10.06
C GLY A 415 12.99 23.77 11.26
N GLU A 416 11.99 23.16 11.91
CA GLU A 416 11.39 23.70 13.14
C GLU A 416 12.34 23.69 14.33
N ARG A 417 13.21 22.70 14.50
CA ARG A 417 14.25 22.73 15.54
C ARG A 417 15.20 23.89 15.33
N ARG A 418 15.59 24.16 14.08
CA ARG A 418 16.42 25.31 13.73
C ARG A 418 15.67 26.61 13.92
N LEU A 419 14.40 26.69 13.51
CA LEU A 419 13.56 27.86 13.73
C LEU A 419 13.33 28.12 15.23
N ARG A 420 13.11 27.07 16.02
CA ARG A 420 13.01 27.14 17.49
C ARG A 420 14.31 27.58 18.11
N ALA A 421 15.45 27.05 17.65
CA ALA A 421 16.76 27.49 18.11
C ALA A 421 17.02 28.96 17.74
N ASP A 422 16.60 29.40 16.56
CA ASP A 422 16.73 30.78 16.10
C ASP A 422 15.80 31.73 16.87
N LEU A 423 14.56 31.30 17.14
CA LEU A 423 13.61 31.99 18.02
C LEU A 423 14.15 32.10 19.45
N ALA A 424 14.67 31.00 20.01
CA ALA A 424 15.27 30.99 21.34
C ALA A 424 16.51 31.91 21.39
N GLN A 425 17.36 31.93 20.36
CA GLN A 425 18.49 32.84 20.26
C GLN A 425 18.06 34.31 20.13
N THR A 426 17.02 34.58 19.33
CA THR A 426 16.47 35.93 19.16
C THR A 426 15.84 36.42 20.48
N LEU A 427 15.12 35.54 21.19
CA LEU A 427 14.51 35.82 22.49
C LEU A 427 15.59 36.06 23.54
N LYS A 428 16.66 35.26 23.53
CA LYS A 428 17.85 35.46 24.37
C LYS A 428 18.55 36.78 24.09
N ARG A 429 18.67 37.20 22.82
CA ARG A 429 19.24 38.50 22.44
C ARG A 429 18.36 39.66 22.93
N TYR A 430 17.05 39.58 22.70
CA TYR A 430 16.09 40.59 23.14
C TYR A 430 16.10 40.77 24.67
N LEU A 431 16.12 39.66 25.42
CA LEU A 431 16.19 39.73 26.88
C LEU A 431 17.54 40.30 27.38
N LYS A 432 18.66 40.03 26.68
CA LYS A 432 19.97 40.64 27.00
C LYS A 432 20.01 42.14 26.70
N GLU A 433 19.47 42.58 25.56
CA GLU A 433 19.42 44.01 25.19
C GLU A 433 18.57 44.84 26.16
N ARG A 434 17.48 44.27 26.70
CA ARG A 434 16.68 44.98 27.72
C ARG A 434 17.29 44.94 29.12
N LYS A 435 18.10 43.92 29.45
CA LYS A 435 18.79 43.80 30.74
C LYS A 435 19.76 44.96 31.01
N SER A 436 20.34 45.58 29.97
CA SER A 436 21.20 46.76 30.15
C SER A 436 20.41 48.04 30.46
N THR A 437 19.09 48.04 30.30
CA THR A 437 18.26 49.24 30.36
C THR A 437 17.36 49.29 31.61
N LEU A 438 17.01 48.17 32.24
CA LEU A 438 16.12 48.14 33.40
C LEU A 438 16.47 47.03 34.41
N SER A 439 16.45 47.37 35.71
CA SER A 439 16.59 46.44 36.84
C SER A 439 15.53 45.34 36.85
N THR A 440 15.88 44.28 37.57
CA THR A 440 15.30 42.96 37.86
C THR A 440 13.78 42.89 38.17
N GLU A 441 12.90 43.42 37.31
CA GLU A 441 11.45 43.26 37.46
C GLU A 441 10.88 42.08 36.64
N PRO A 442 9.86 41.36 37.17
CA PRO A 442 9.18 40.29 36.44
C PRO A 442 8.43 40.82 35.21
N ILE A 443 8.73 40.27 34.03
CA ILE A 443 8.17 40.72 32.76
C ILE A 443 6.94 39.89 32.41
N LYS A 444 5.83 40.53 32.01
CA LYS A 444 4.63 39.79 31.56
C LYS A 444 4.88 39.09 30.22
N LYS A 445 4.53 37.80 30.14
CA LYS A 445 4.68 36.96 28.93
C LYS A 445 4.03 37.57 27.69
N ASP A 446 2.83 38.14 27.82
CA ASP A 446 2.07 38.68 26.68
C ASP A 446 2.71 39.94 26.06
N ILE A 447 3.45 40.74 26.84
CA ILE A 447 4.14 41.92 26.32
C ILE A 447 5.33 41.49 25.46
N VAL A 448 6.10 40.49 25.92
CA VAL A 448 7.24 39.93 25.17
C VAL A 448 6.77 39.27 23.88
N PHE A 449 5.63 38.56 23.93
CA PHE A 449 5.04 37.92 22.76
C PHE A 449 4.62 38.95 21.68
N ASN A 450 3.94 40.04 22.08
CA ASN A 450 3.52 41.07 21.14
C ASN A 450 4.70 41.85 20.55
N ASP A 451 5.70 42.21 21.35
CA ASP A 451 6.93 42.88 20.86
C ASP A 451 7.71 42.00 19.87
N MET A 452 7.78 40.68 20.12
CA MET A 452 8.42 39.75 19.19
C MET A 452 7.65 39.64 17.87
N ARG A 453 6.33 39.61 17.93
CA ARG A 453 5.47 39.55 16.75
C ARG A 453 5.56 40.81 15.89
N GLU A 454 5.80 41.98 16.48
CA GLU A 454 5.99 43.24 15.73
C GLU A 454 7.38 43.37 15.09
N ARG A 455 8.41 42.78 15.70
CA ARG A 455 9.79 42.86 15.20
C ARG A 455 10.16 41.79 14.18
N SER A 456 9.38 40.71 14.09
CA SER A 456 9.65 39.60 13.18
C SER A 456 8.64 39.57 12.03
N ASP A 457 9.15 39.44 10.80
CA ASP A 457 8.34 39.32 9.57
C ASP A 457 7.68 37.92 9.44
N GLU A 458 8.04 36.98 10.32
CA GLU A 458 7.50 35.62 10.36
C GLU A 458 6.34 35.49 11.36
N ARG A 459 5.30 34.73 11.00
CA ARG A 459 4.15 34.45 11.88
C ARG A 459 4.56 33.54 13.03
N ILE A 460 4.89 34.11 14.19
CA ILE A 460 5.13 33.36 15.43
C ILE A 460 3.77 32.93 16.03
N THR A 461 3.56 31.63 16.22
CA THR A 461 2.41 31.10 16.98
C THR A 461 2.71 31.07 18.48
N ARG A 462 1.68 31.11 19.32
CA ARG A 462 1.82 31.12 20.78
C ARG A 462 2.54 29.88 21.30
N ASP A 463 2.27 28.71 20.71
CA ASP A 463 2.92 27.45 21.06
C ASP A 463 4.43 27.47 20.82
N MET A 464 4.88 28.07 19.70
CA MET A 464 6.31 28.19 19.40
C MET A 464 7.05 29.12 20.37
N PHE A 465 6.37 30.15 20.87
CA PHE A 465 6.91 31.04 21.88
C PHE A 465 7.01 30.36 23.25
N ASP A 466 5.97 29.64 23.68
CA ASP A 466 5.98 28.91 24.95
C ASP A 466 7.03 27.80 24.96
N ASP A 467 7.22 27.09 23.84
CA ASP A 467 8.30 26.12 23.65
C ASP A 467 9.70 26.78 23.72
N ALA A 468 9.88 27.96 23.12
CA ALA A 468 11.15 28.69 23.19
C ALA A 468 11.45 29.19 24.62
N VAL A 469 10.43 29.56 25.39
CA VAL A 469 10.57 29.91 26.81
C VAL A 469 10.98 28.69 27.63
N ARG A 470 10.37 27.51 27.39
CA ARG A 470 10.77 26.25 28.04
C ARG A 470 12.22 25.86 27.74
N ALA A 471 12.65 26.00 26.48
CA ALA A 471 14.05 25.73 26.12
C ALA A 471 15.04 26.65 26.87
N LEU A 472 14.67 27.92 27.11
CA LEU A 472 15.49 28.85 27.87
C LEU A 472 15.42 28.63 29.40
N GLU A 473 14.35 27.99 29.87
CA GLU A 473 14.21 27.51 31.25
C GLU A 473 15.09 26.27 31.49
N GLU A 474 15.16 25.34 30.54
CA GLU A 474 16.09 24.20 30.55
C GLU A 474 17.57 24.66 30.54
N GLU A 475 17.88 25.75 29.82
CA GLU A 475 19.21 26.39 29.85
C GLU A 475 19.49 27.17 31.15
N ASN A 476 18.58 27.15 32.14
CA ASN A 476 18.63 27.95 33.38
C ASN A 476 18.84 29.46 33.14
N PHE A 477 18.43 29.97 31.99
CA PHE A 477 18.57 31.40 31.65
C PHE A 477 17.37 32.21 32.17
N ILE A 478 16.22 31.56 32.30
CA ILE A 478 14.93 32.15 32.65
C ILE A 478 14.22 31.27 33.67
N VAL A 479 13.51 31.87 34.63
CA VAL A 479 12.48 31.21 35.42
C VAL A 479 11.12 31.77 34.99
N ALA A 480 10.26 30.90 34.46
CA ALA A 480 8.98 31.31 33.89
C ALA A 480 7.82 30.88 34.79
N THR A 481 7.19 31.84 35.47
CA THR A 481 5.88 31.64 36.12
C THR A 481 4.75 31.74 35.09
N ASN A 482 3.54 31.25 35.40
CA ASN A 482 2.41 31.18 34.45
C ASN A 482 2.15 32.47 33.66
N HIS A 483 2.43 33.65 34.23
CA HIS A 483 2.25 34.94 33.55
C HIS A 483 3.49 35.83 33.48
N THR A 484 4.60 35.44 34.12
CA THR A 484 5.80 36.30 34.24
C THR A 484 7.09 35.56 33.95
N ILE A 485 8.03 36.24 33.31
CA ILE A 485 9.37 35.78 32.97
C ILE A 485 10.36 36.55 33.85
N ARG A 486 11.20 35.84 34.61
CA ARG A 486 12.33 36.41 35.35
C ARG A 486 13.63 35.86 34.79
N LEU A 487 14.63 36.72 34.64
CA LEU A 487 15.98 36.31 34.23
C LEU A 487 16.75 35.79 35.44
N VAL A 488 17.39 34.64 35.29
CA VAL A 488 18.28 34.11 36.33
C VAL A 488 19.60 34.86 36.27
N THR A 489 19.98 35.52 37.36
CA THR A 489 21.32 36.09 37.52
C THR A 489 22.29 35.01 37.96
N LEU A 490 23.45 34.93 37.30
CA LEU A 490 24.59 34.02 37.59
C LEU A 490 25.22 34.18 39.01
N GLY A 491 24.49 34.75 39.97
CA GLY A 491 24.91 34.93 41.37
C GLY A 491 24.05 34.21 42.40
N GLU A 492 22.95 33.56 42.02
CA GLU A 492 22.12 32.75 42.93
C GLU A 492 22.30 31.26 42.61
N SER A 493 23.53 30.79 42.70
CA SER A 493 23.78 29.37 42.95
C SER A 493 23.76 29.15 44.46
N ASN A 494 22.80 28.34 44.91
CA ASN A 494 22.53 27.90 46.30
C ASN A 494 21.67 28.86 47.13
N PHE A 495 20.39 28.52 47.29
CA PHE A 495 19.80 28.26 48.61
C PHE A 495 18.47 27.50 48.42
N ASP A 496 18.48 26.26 48.94
CA ASP A 496 17.43 25.29 49.27
C ASP A 496 16.30 24.93 48.28
#